data_AF-A0A9P7XVV6-F1
#
_entry.id   AF-A0A9P7XVV6-F1
#
_cell.length_a   1.000
_cell.length_b   1.000
_cell.length_c   1.000
_cell.angle_alpha   90.00
_cell.angle_beta   90.00
_cell.angle_gamma   90.00
#
_symmetry.space_group_name_H-M   'P 1'
#
loop_
_entity.id
_entity.type
_entity.pdbx_description
1 polymer ?
#
loop_
_entity_poly.entity_id
_entity_poly.type
_entity_poly.pdbx_seq_one_letter_code
_entity_poly.pdbx_strand_id
1 'polypeptide(L)'
;MSIKQDRPQRTTSCCVGIDDASSYNDAAVALPVCSRTFKPNKNQDSNLRRHIKNVHNMSPTMHPRKCKWDSIPGGRIKDDKERKERTRKSKRLWARKTRLRRKTEEAALVLCTLSQAV
;
A
#
# COMPACT_ATOMS: atom_id res chain seq x y z
N MET A 1 -14.68 -39.60 -5.10
CA MET A 1 -14.74 -38.35 -4.31
C MET A 1 -13.69 -37.40 -4.86
N SER A 2 -14.09 -36.46 -5.73
CA SER A 2 -13.15 -35.56 -6.42
C SER A 2 -12.97 -34.27 -5.65
N ILE A 3 -11.76 -34.05 -5.12
CA ILE A 3 -11.37 -32.83 -4.42
C ILE A 3 -11.14 -31.74 -5.47
N LYS A 4 -12.11 -30.83 -5.62
CA LYS A 4 -11.95 -29.60 -6.40
C LYS A 4 -10.97 -28.71 -5.63
N GLN A 5 -9.78 -28.48 -6.18
CA GLN A 5 -8.90 -27.45 -5.65
C GLN A 5 -9.45 -26.08 -6.02
N ASP A 6 -9.92 -25.34 -5.02
CA ASP A 6 -10.27 -23.93 -5.18
C ASP A 6 -9.02 -23.13 -5.57
N ARG A 7 -9.03 -22.64 -6.80
CA ARG A 7 -8.03 -21.69 -7.30
C ARG A 7 -8.32 -20.33 -6.66
N PRO A 8 -7.43 -19.75 -5.84
CA PRO A 8 -7.66 -18.42 -5.31
C PRO A 8 -7.72 -17.43 -6.48
N GLN A 9 -8.85 -16.71 -6.55
CA GLN A 9 -9.10 -15.65 -7.51
C GLN A 9 -7.91 -14.68 -7.49
N ARG A 10 -7.37 -14.40 -8.68
CA ARG A 10 -6.27 -13.46 -8.87
C ARG A 10 -6.81 -12.05 -8.60
N THR A 11 -6.78 -11.62 -7.34
CA THR A 11 -7.07 -10.23 -7.00
C THR A 11 -6.00 -9.37 -7.66
N THR A 12 -6.39 -8.55 -8.63
CA THR A 12 -5.63 -7.39 -9.10
C THR A 12 -5.46 -6.42 -7.94
N SER A 13 -4.53 -6.73 -7.03
CA SER A 13 -4.03 -5.84 -5.98
C SER A 13 -3.04 -4.86 -6.61
N CYS A 14 -3.54 -4.01 -7.49
CA CYS A 14 -2.86 -2.77 -7.86
C CYS A 14 -3.59 -1.68 -7.08
N CYS A 15 -2.91 -1.06 -6.11
CA CYS A 15 -3.43 0.02 -5.25
C CYS A 15 -4.14 -0.45 -3.96
N VAL A 16 -3.49 -1.24 -3.11
CA VAL A 16 -3.83 -1.20 -1.67
C VAL A 16 -3.17 0.07 -1.13
N GLY A 17 -4.02 1.02 -0.73
CA GLY A 17 -3.63 2.27 -0.10
C GLY A 17 -2.75 1.98 1.10
N ILE A 18 -1.59 2.61 1.13
CA ILE A 18 -0.85 2.79 2.37
C ILE A 18 -1.23 4.17 2.84
N ASP A 19 -1.97 4.19 3.95
CA ASP A 19 -2.27 5.37 4.75
C ASP A 19 -0.99 5.87 5.44
N ASP A 20 0.02 6.26 4.66
CA ASP A 20 1.15 7.06 5.17
C ASP A 20 0.76 8.53 4.99
N ALA A 21 0.32 9.14 6.08
CA ALA A 21 -0.06 10.55 6.18
C ALA A 21 1.15 11.50 6.10
N SER A 22 2.03 11.33 5.11
CA SER A 22 3.26 12.13 5.00
C SER A 22 3.67 12.38 3.55
N SER A 23 3.10 13.47 3.01
CA SER A 23 3.55 14.31 1.88
C SER A 23 2.34 14.82 1.08
N TYR A 24 1.42 15.51 1.75
CA TYR A 24 0.51 16.40 1.03
C TYR A 24 1.33 17.62 0.62
N ASN A 25 1.44 17.87 -0.68
CA ASN A 25 1.88 19.18 -1.11
C ASN A 25 0.70 20.11 -0.83
N ASP A 26 0.83 21.03 0.12
CA ASP A 26 -0.20 22.02 0.46
C ASP A 26 -0.46 23.04 -0.67
N ALA A 27 0.23 22.87 -1.81
CA ALA A 27 0.05 23.68 -2.99
C ALA A 27 -1.25 23.33 -3.73
N ALA A 28 -2.08 24.35 -3.95
CA ALA A 28 -3.16 24.27 -4.91
C ALA A 28 -2.60 23.90 -6.30
N VAL A 29 -3.20 22.89 -6.94
CA VAL A 29 -2.81 22.47 -8.29
C VAL A 29 -3.73 23.17 -9.28
N ALA A 30 -3.13 23.93 -10.19
CA ALA A 30 -3.81 24.55 -11.33
C ALA A 30 -3.64 23.66 -12.56
N LEU A 31 -4.70 23.54 -13.36
CA LEU A 31 -4.61 22.89 -14.66
C LEU A 31 -3.96 23.83 -15.68
N PRO A 32 -3.05 23.35 -16.54
CA PRO A 32 -2.53 24.16 -17.64
C PRO A 32 -3.60 24.53 -18.68
N VAL A 33 -4.67 23.72 -18.78
CA VAL A 33 -5.67 23.80 -19.85
C VAL A 33 -6.91 24.59 -19.44
N CYS A 34 -7.10 24.79 -18.13
CA CYS A 34 -8.11 25.70 -17.62
C CYS A 34 -7.59 26.30 -16.32
N SER A 35 -7.80 27.59 -16.11
CA SER A 35 -7.37 28.31 -14.90
C SER A 35 -8.10 27.86 -13.61
N ARG A 36 -8.76 26.69 -13.64
CA ARG A 36 -9.42 26.09 -12.50
C ARG A 36 -8.38 25.60 -11.50
N THR A 37 -8.45 26.14 -10.29
CA THR A 37 -7.64 25.74 -9.15
C THR A 37 -8.39 24.74 -8.28
N PHE A 38 -7.71 23.68 -7.86
CA PHE A 38 -8.23 22.71 -6.91
C PHE A 38 -7.61 22.95 -5.55
N LYS A 39 -8.45 23.12 -4.52
CA LYS A 39 -7.99 23.27 -3.13
C LYS A 39 -7.23 22.01 -2.69
N PRO A 40 -6.14 22.15 -1.94
CA PRO A 40 -5.39 21.01 -1.41
C PRO A 40 -6.32 20.15 -0.54
N ASN A 41 -6.56 18.91 -0.96
CA ASN A 41 -7.35 17.93 -0.21
C ASN A 41 -6.96 16.50 -0.61
N LYS A 42 -7.36 15.51 0.19
CA LYS A 42 -7.04 14.09 -0.05
C LYS A 42 -7.49 13.57 -1.43
N ASN A 43 -8.51 14.19 -2.00
CA ASN A 43 -9.14 13.80 -3.26
C ASN A 43 -8.77 14.74 -4.42
N GLN A 44 -7.76 15.60 -4.27
CA GLN A 44 -7.43 16.66 -5.22
C GLN A 44 -7.08 16.08 -6.60
N ASP A 45 -6.18 15.09 -6.64
CA ASP A 45 -5.79 14.40 -7.87
C ASP A 45 -6.97 13.68 -8.55
N SER A 46 -7.88 13.12 -7.75
CA SER A 46 -9.08 12.44 -8.27
C SER A 46 -10.06 13.44 -8.89
N ASN A 47 -10.27 14.58 -8.25
CA ASN A 47 -11.11 15.66 -8.77
C ASN A 47 -10.51 16.29 -10.03
N LEU A 48 -9.20 16.49 -10.04
CA LEU A 48 -8.43 16.99 -11.19
C LEU A 48 -8.60 16.09 -12.41
N ARG A 49 -8.37 14.78 -12.24
CA ARG A 49 -8.50 13.79 -13.32
C ARG A 49 -9.93 13.68 -13.83
N ARG A 50 -10.92 13.77 -12.93
CA ARG A 50 -12.34 13.81 -13.31
C ARG A 50 -12.66 15.07 -14.12
N HIS A 51 -12.13 16.22 -13.73
CA HIS A 51 -12.34 17.47 -14.46
C HIS A 51 -11.76 17.41 -15.87
N ILE A 52 -10.51 16.93 -16.03
CA ILE A 52 -9.88 16.73 -17.36
C ILE A 52 -10.77 15.85 -18.25
N LYS A 53 -11.30 14.75 -17.69
CA LYS A 53 -12.15 13.82 -18.43
C LYS A 53 -13.49 14.45 -18.82
N ASN A 54 -14.16 15.12 -17.90
CA ASN A 54 -15.55 15.52 -18.08
C ASN A 54 -15.71 16.89 -18.75
N VAL A 55 -14.77 17.82 -18.50
CA VAL A 55 -14.85 19.19 -19.03
C VAL A 55 -14.11 19.28 -20.35
N HIS A 56 -12.95 18.63 -20.47
CA HIS A 56 -12.13 18.73 -21.67
C HIS A 56 -12.19 17.50 -22.57
N ASN A 57 -12.91 16.44 -22.17
CA ASN A 57 -12.96 15.17 -22.90
C ASN A 57 -11.57 14.59 -23.23
N MET A 58 -10.55 14.97 -22.45
CA MET A 58 -9.18 14.55 -22.63
C MET A 58 -8.87 13.32 -21.78
N SER A 59 -7.91 12.51 -22.23
CA SER A 59 -7.45 11.37 -21.45
C SER A 59 -6.78 11.84 -20.15
N PRO A 60 -7.18 11.31 -18.96
CA PRO A 60 -6.56 11.63 -17.68
C PRO A 60 -5.10 11.16 -17.54
N THR A 61 -4.47 10.68 -18.62
CA THR A 61 -3.05 10.29 -18.67
C THR A 61 -2.12 11.51 -18.51
N MET A 62 -2.59 12.71 -18.85
CA MET A 62 -1.84 13.96 -18.64
C MET A 62 -1.50 14.23 -17.17
N HIS A 63 -2.26 13.64 -16.23
CA HIS A 63 -1.93 13.61 -14.82
C HIS A 63 -1.79 12.15 -14.36
N PRO A 64 -0.57 11.57 -14.40
CA PRO A 64 -0.36 10.19 -13.96
C PRO A 64 -0.82 10.04 -12.51
N ARG A 65 -1.47 8.92 -12.19
CA ARG A 65 -1.72 8.59 -10.78
C ARG A 65 -0.35 8.38 -10.15
N LYS A 66 -0.08 9.05 -9.04
CA LYS A 66 1.10 8.73 -8.22
C LYS A 66 0.99 7.27 -7.80
N CYS A 67 1.76 6.41 -8.45
CA CYS A 67 1.89 5.03 -8.02
C CYS A 67 2.87 5.01 -6.86
N LYS A 68 2.63 4.16 -5.85
CA LYS A 68 3.58 3.97 -4.75
C LYS A 68 5.01 3.72 -5.24
N TRP A 69 5.14 3.09 -6.41
CA TRP A 69 6.42 2.77 -7.03
C TRP A 69 7.10 3.96 -7.72
N ASP A 70 6.38 5.05 -8.02
CA ASP A 70 6.95 6.25 -8.65
C ASP A 70 7.75 7.10 -7.65
N SER A 71 7.38 7.03 -6.35
CA SER A 71 8.09 7.71 -5.27
C SER A 71 9.33 6.98 -4.77
N ILE A 72 9.57 5.74 -5.25
CA ILE A 72 10.72 4.93 -4.85
C ILE A 72 11.85 5.18 -5.86
N PRO A 73 12.99 5.78 -5.47
CA PRO A 73 14.15 5.88 -6.36
C PRO A 73 14.61 4.47 -6.74
N GLY A 74 14.62 4.17 -8.05
CA GLY A 74 14.83 2.81 -8.61
C GLY A 74 13.56 2.11 -9.11
N GLY A 75 12.37 2.65 -8.81
CA GLY A 75 11.08 2.21 -9.35
C GLY A 75 10.59 0.85 -8.84
N ARG A 76 9.65 0.26 -9.59
CA ARG A 76 9.18 -1.12 -9.38
C ARG A 76 10.37 -2.06 -9.47
N ILE A 77 10.50 -3.00 -8.54
CA ILE A 77 11.52 -4.07 -8.52
C ILE A 77 11.64 -4.67 -9.93
N LYS A 78 12.69 -4.29 -10.66
CA LYS A 78 12.88 -4.72 -12.06
C LYS A 78 13.53 -6.11 -12.11
N ASP A 79 14.41 -6.39 -11.15
CA ASP A 79 15.22 -7.59 -11.15
C ASP A 79 14.61 -8.76 -10.35
N ASP A 80 14.64 -9.94 -10.98
CA ASP A 80 14.15 -11.20 -10.40
C ASP A 80 14.89 -11.58 -9.11
N LYS A 81 16.20 -11.31 -9.08
CA LYS A 81 17.07 -11.53 -7.92
C LYS A 81 16.66 -10.67 -6.73
N GLU A 82 16.40 -9.38 -6.97
CA GLU A 82 16.02 -8.43 -5.93
C GLU A 82 14.62 -8.75 -5.37
N ARG A 83 13.71 -9.21 -6.24
CA ARG A 83 12.38 -9.68 -5.84
C ARG A 83 12.45 -10.91 -4.94
N LYS A 84 13.28 -11.89 -5.32
CA LYS A 84 13.52 -13.11 -4.53
C LYS A 84 14.14 -12.77 -3.18
N GLU A 85 15.13 -11.89 -3.14
CA GLU A 85 15.79 -11.50 -1.90
C GLU A 85 14.84 -10.74 -0.96
N ARG A 86 14.04 -9.81 -1.47
CA ARG A 86 13.02 -9.10 -0.67
C ARG A 86 11.99 -10.07 -0.08
N THR A 87 11.53 -11.03 -0.89
CA THR A 87 10.61 -12.09 -0.42
C THR A 87 11.25 -12.91 0.69
N ARG A 88 12.52 -13.30 0.53
CA ARG A 88 13.28 -14.06 1.53
C ARG A 88 13.44 -13.26 2.83
N LYS A 89 13.82 -11.99 2.75
CA LYS A 89 13.94 -11.08 3.92
C LYS A 89 12.60 -10.94 4.65
N SER A 90 11.51 -10.71 3.92
CA SER A 90 10.16 -10.60 4.50
C SER A 90 9.77 -11.87 5.26
N LYS A 91 9.96 -13.06 4.65
CA LYS A 91 9.71 -14.35 5.33
C LYS A 91 10.56 -14.54 6.60
N ARG A 92 11.84 -14.16 6.54
CA ARG A 92 12.74 -14.22 7.72
C ARG A 92 12.28 -13.30 8.84
N LEU A 93 11.90 -12.06 8.52
CA LEU A 93 11.39 -11.10 9.50
C LEU A 93 10.08 -11.57 10.12
N TRP A 94 9.16 -12.08 9.31
CA TRP A 94 7.92 -12.66 9.80
C TRP A 94 8.19 -13.82 10.77
N ALA A 95 9.03 -14.78 10.37
CA ALA A 95 9.36 -15.92 11.23
C ALA A 95 9.99 -15.47 12.57
N ARG A 96 10.88 -14.47 12.56
CA ARG A 96 11.45 -13.89 13.79
C ARG A 96 10.37 -13.26 14.66
N LYS A 97 9.52 -12.40 14.08
CA LYS A 97 8.44 -11.71 14.79
C LYS A 97 7.44 -12.71 15.41
N THR A 98 7.05 -13.75 14.66
CA THR A 98 6.13 -14.78 15.13
C THR A 98 6.74 -15.60 16.27
N ARG A 99 8.01 -16.00 16.17
CA ARG A 99 8.70 -16.71 17.26
C ARG A 99 8.78 -15.86 18.53
N LEU A 100 9.06 -14.56 18.41
CA LEU A 100 9.09 -13.65 19.55
C LEU A 100 7.70 -13.50 20.18
N ARG A 101 6.65 -13.32 19.36
CA ARG A 101 5.27 -13.25 19.85
C ARG A 101 4.85 -14.49 20.62
N ARG A 102 5.16 -15.68 20.09
CA ARG A 102 4.83 -16.94 20.78
C ARG A 102 5.55 -17.05 22.13
N LYS A 103 6.82 -16.65 22.20
CA LYS A 103 7.56 -16.60 23.47
C LYS A 103 6.96 -15.62 24.48
N THR A 104 6.54 -14.44 24.02
CA THR A 104 5.90 -13.46 24.91
C THR A 104 4.54 -13.92 25.39
N GLU A 105 3.77 -14.60 24.53
CA GLU A 105 2.46 -15.20 24.89
C GLU A 105 2.64 -16.36 25.89
N GLU A 106 3.58 -17.28 25.64
CA GLU A 106 3.94 -18.35 26.58
C GLU A 106 4.37 -17.79 27.95
N ALA A 107 5.23 -16.76 27.97
CA ALA A 107 5.66 -16.12 29.22
C ALA A 107 4.51 -15.42 29.96
N ALA A 108 3.62 -14.75 29.23
CA ALA A 108 2.44 -14.11 29.80
C ALA A 108 1.48 -15.14 30.43
N LEU A 109 1.29 -16.29 29.79
CA LEU A 109 0.48 -17.39 30.35
C LEU A 109 1.11 -17.94 31.64
N VAL A 110 2.42 -18.19 31.65
CA VAL A 110 3.13 -18.68 32.86
C VAL A 110 3.00 -17.69 34.02
N LEU A 111 3.17 -16.40 33.76
CA LEU A 111 2.99 -15.37 34.79
C LEU A 111 1.56 -15.34 35.32
N CYS A 112 0.57 -15.45 34.44
CA CYS A 112 -0.85 -15.46 34.79
C CYS A 112 -1.24 -16.69 35.63
N THR A 113 -0.66 -17.87 35.35
CA THR A 113 -0.93 -19.07 36.15
C THR A 113 -0.27 -18.99 37.52
N LEU A 114 0.94 -18.43 37.61
CA LEU A 114 1.64 -18.24 38.88
C LEU A 114 0.91 -17.23 39.78
N SER A 115 0.33 -16.17 39.21
CA SER A 115 -0.43 -15.18 39.99
C SER A 115 -1.77 -15.71 40.52
N GLN A 116 -2.34 -16.74 39.90
CA GLN A 116 -3.59 -17.38 40.35
C GLN A 116 -3.38 -18.47 41.40
N ALA A 117 -2.13 -18.89 41.61
CA ALA A 117 -1.78 -19.96 42.56
C ALA A 117 -1.42 -19.44 43.96
N VAL A 118 -1.58 -18.13 44.22
CA VAL A 118 -1.41 -17.44 45.52
C VAL A 118 -2.78 -16.99 46.01
#